data_AF-A0A4Z2CKR6-F1
#
_entry.id   AF-A0A4Z2CKR6-F1
#
_cell.length_a   1.000
_cell.length_b   1.000
_cell.length_c   1.000
_cell.angle_alpha   90.00
_cell.angle_beta   90.00
_cell.angle_gamma   90.00
#
_symmetry.space_group_name_H-M   'P 1'
#
loop_
_entity.id
_entity.type
_entity.pdbx_description
1 polymer ?
#
loop_
_entity_poly.entity_id
_entity_poly.type
_entity_poly.pdbx_seq_one_letter_code
_entity_poly.pdbx_strand_id
1 'polypeptide(L)'
;MGMGVISIDLIGISMAVVKPFRTFRFNPCCCTPFNADFDGDEMNIHLPQTEAARAEAKHLMLSLKNIVSPKNGEPLISPIQDLITATHLLTFERCFP
;
A
#
# COMPACT_ATOMS: atom_id res chain seq x y z
N MET A 1 24.42 11.74 4.07
CA MET A 1 24.02 10.44 4.66
C MET A 1 22.82 10.63 5.58
N GLY A 2 21.83 11.42 5.15
CA GLY A 2 20.60 11.62 5.90
C GLY A 2 19.61 10.57 5.44
N MET A 3 19.12 9.75 6.37
CA MET A 3 17.89 9.00 6.16
C MET A 3 16.76 10.03 6.03
N GLY A 4 16.65 10.66 4.86
CA GLY A 4 15.44 11.36 4.47
C GLY A 4 14.33 10.33 4.59
N VAL A 5 13.35 10.63 5.43
CA VAL A 5 12.04 9.98 5.46
C VAL A 5 11.75 9.49 4.06
N ILE A 6 11.67 8.17 3.87
CA ILE A 6 11.15 7.60 2.62
C ILE A 6 9.77 8.23 2.53
N SER A 7 9.59 9.17 1.59
CA SER A 7 8.30 9.83 1.38
C SER A 7 7.25 8.73 1.35
N ILE A 8 6.25 8.85 2.20
CA ILE A 8 5.19 7.84 2.38
C ILE A 8 4.48 7.58 1.03
N ASP A 9 4.56 8.55 0.13
CA ASP A 9 4.07 8.53 -1.25
C ASP A 9 4.86 7.59 -2.19
N LEU A 10 6.04 7.10 -1.78
CA LEU A 10 6.89 6.21 -2.58
C LEU A 10 7.02 4.83 -1.92
N ILE A 11 5.99 4.01 -2.12
CA ILE A 11 5.96 2.62 -1.64
C ILE A 11 6.32 1.66 -2.77
N GLY A 12 7.26 0.76 -2.48
CA GLY A 12 7.71 -0.30 -3.35
C GLY A 12 6.73 -1.48 -3.37
N ILE A 13 6.30 -1.86 -4.57
CA ILE A 13 5.51 -3.06 -4.84
C ILE A 13 6.48 -4.14 -5.34
N SER A 14 6.45 -5.33 -4.72
CA SER A 14 7.43 -6.39 -4.99
C SER A 14 7.23 -7.09 -6.34
N MET A 15 6.00 -7.11 -6.86
CA MET A 15 5.65 -7.81 -8.10
C MET A 15 4.54 -7.08 -8.83
N ALA A 16 4.75 -6.81 -10.12
CA ALA A 16 3.71 -6.34 -11.02
C ALA A 16 3.34 -7.47 -11.99
N VAL A 17 2.05 -7.72 -12.16
CA VAL A 17 1.52 -8.69 -13.13
C VAL A 17 0.72 -7.92 -14.16
N VAL A 18 1.01 -8.14 -15.44
CA VAL A 18 0.28 -7.51 -16.52
C VAL A 18 -1.13 -8.08 -16.56
N LYS A 19 -2.12 -7.20 -16.45
CA LYS A 19 -3.54 -7.53 -16.56
C LYS A 19 -4.10 -6.91 -17.83
N PRO A 20 -5.22 -7.45 -18.36
CA PRO A 20 -5.98 -6.72 -19.37
C PRO A 20 -6.41 -5.36 -18.80
N PHE A 21 -6.72 -4.41 -19.70
CA PHE A 21 -7.10 -3.01 -19.41
C PHE A 21 -5.93 -2.10 -19.01
N ARG A 22 -6.13 -0.78 -19.15
CA ARG A 22 -5.08 0.26 -18.98
C ARG A 22 -5.15 0.96 -17.62
N THR A 23 -5.32 0.19 -16.54
CA THR A 23 -5.41 0.72 -15.17
C THR A 23 -4.49 -0.05 -14.23
N PHE A 24 -3.94 0.65 -13.24
CA PHE A 24 -3.22 0.00 -12.15
C PHE A 24 -4.19 -0.67 -11.18
N ARG A 25 -3.77 -1.81 -10.62
CA ARG A 25 -4.56 -2.58 -9.68
C ARG A 25 -3.69 -2.94 -8.49
N PHE A 26 -4.09 -2.53 -7.31
CA PHE A 26 -3.42 -2.82 -6.05
C PHE A 26 -4.45 -2.89 -4.92
N ASN A 27 -4.01 -3.27 -3.73
CA ASN A 27 -4.89 -3.45 -2.57
C ASN A 27 -5.49 -2.09 -2.14
N PRO A 28 -6.83 -1.97 -1.99
CA PRO A 28 -7.48 -0.75 -1.50
C PRO A 28 -6.97 -0.27 -0.13
N CYS A 29 -6.55 -1.18 0.76
CA CYS A 29 -5.99 -0.84 2.06
C CYS A 29 -4.68 -0.04 1.96
N CYS A 30 -4.01 -0.09 0.81
CA CYS A 30 -2.81 0.67 0.53
C CYS A 30 -3.10 2.06 -0.05
N CYS A 31 -4.35 2.46 -0.25
CA CYS A 31 -4.68 3.75 -0.87
C CYS A 31 -4.48 4.95 0.07
N THR A 32 -4.68 4.75 1.38
CA THR A 32 -4.53 5.79 2.41
C THR A 32 -3.17 6.49 2.39
N PRO A 33 -2.01 5.79 2.32
CA PRO A 33 -0.70 6.46 2.25
C PRO A 33 -0.48 7.24 0.94
N PHE A 34 -1.16 6.89 -0.15
CA PHE A 34 -1.09 7.64 -1.41
C PHE A 34 -2.14 8.74 -1.50
N ASN A 35 -3.03 8.85 -0.50
CA ASN A 35 -4.21 9.71 -0.54
C ASN A 35 -5.02 9.54 -1.84
N ALA A 36 -5.19 8.28 -2.28
CA ALA A 36 -5.92 7.92 -3.50
C ALA A 36 -7.32 7.36 -3.18
N ASP A 37 -8.29 7.58 -4.05
CA ASP A 37 -9.69 7.14 -3.84
C ASP A 37 -10.36 6.46 -5.05
N PHE A 38 -9.60 6.20 -6.13
CA PHE A 38 -10.04 5.53 -7.36
C PHE A 38 -11.12 6.29 -8.17
N ASP A 39 -11.22 7.61 -8.03
CA ASP A 39 -12.15 8.44 -8.82
C ASP A 39 -11.62 8.86 -10.21
N GLY A 40 -10.36 8.55 -10.50
CA GLY A 40 -9.65 9.03 -11.68
C GLY A 40 -8.17 9.35 -11.46
N ASP A 41 -7.67 9.14 -10.24
CA ASP A 41 -6.26 9.36 -9.87
C ASP A 41 -5.24 8.77 -10.86
N GLU A 42 -4.24 9.58 -11.19
CA GLU A 42 -3.07 9.18 -11.96
C GLU A 42 -1.88 8.90 -11.02
N MET A 43 -1.21 7.76 -11.22
CA MET A 43 -0.05 7.36 -10.43
C MET A 43 1.19 7.15 -11.29
N ASN A 44 2.34 7.61 -10.80
CA ASN A 44 3.63 7.41 -11.45
C ASN A 44 4.25 6.06 -11.04
N ILE A 45 4.94 5.42 -11.99
CA ILE A 45 5.72 4.20 -11.73
C ILE A 45 7.17 4.42 -12.16
N HIS A 46 8.08 4.08 -11.26
CA HIS A 46 9.52 4.09 -11.53
C HIS A 46 10.07 2.67 -11.41
N LEU A 47 10.78 2.20 -12.44
CA LEU A 47 11.39 0.88 -12.46
C LEU A 47 12.90 0.99 -12.19
N PRO A 48 13.39 0.58 -11.00
CA PRO A 48 14.82 0.58 -10.71
C PRO A 48 15.59 -0.40 -11.60
N GLN A 49 16.59 0.11 -12.33
CA GLN A 49 17.36 -0.67 -13.31
C GLN A 49 18.58 -1.37 -12.70
N THR A 50 19.28 -0.70 -11.78
CA THR A 50 20.51 -1.23 -11.17
C THR A 50 20.21 -2.23 -10.06
N GLU A 51 21.10 -3.19 -9.84
CA GLU A 51 20.94 -4.17 -8.77
C GLU A 51 20.90 -3.51 -7.39
N ALA A 52 21.78 -2.52 -7.16
CA ALA A 52 21.82 -1.74 -5.93
C ALA A 52 20.46 -1.03 -5.67
N ALA A 53 19.89 -0.36 -6.67
CA ALA A 53 18.60 0.32 -6.52
C ALA A 53 17.44 -0.68 -6.32
N ARG A 54 17.49 -1.86 -6.95
CA ARG A 54 16.50 -2.93 -6.72
C ARG A 54 16.59 -3.47 -5.29
N ALA A 55 17.80 -3.65 -4.76
CA ALA A 55 18.02 -4.08 -3.39
C ALA A 55 17.53 -3.03 -2.38
N GLU A 56 17.85 -1.76 -2.61
CA GLU A 56 17.36 -0.63 -1.78
C GLU A 56 15.83 -0.53 -1.82
N ALA A 57 15.21 -0.52 -3.01
CA ALA A 57 13.75 -0.47 -3.12
C ALA A 57 13.08 -1.65 -2.40
N LYS A 58 13.64 -2.86 -2.51
CA LYS A 58 13.14 -4.04 -1.80
C LYS A 58 13.36 -3.97 -0.29
N HIS A 59 14.45 -3.36 0.17
CA HIS A 59 14.76 -3.31 1.60
C HIS A 59 14.14 -2.11 2.32
N LEU A 60 13.95 -0.98 1.64
CA LEU A 60 13.54 0.27 2.24
C LEU A 60 12.11 0.63 1.85
N MET A 61 11.73 0.48 0.58
CA MET A 61 10.44 0.96 0.07
C MET A 61 9.33 -0.09 0.15
N LEU A 62 9.64 -1.38 0.36
CA LEU A 62 8.64 -2.45 0.37
C LEU A 62 7.46 -2.14 1.30
N SER A 63 6.23 -2.24 0.79
CA SER A 63 5.00 -1.94 1.54
C SER A 63 4.90 -2.63 2.90
N LEU A 64 5.33 -3.89 2.99
CA LEU A 64 5.34 -4.67 4.24
C LEU A 64 6.22 -4.07 5.34
N LYS A 65 7.23 -3.28 4.98
CA LYS A 65 8.11 -2.60 5.94
C LYS A 65 7.62 -1.20 6.30
N ASN A 66 6.66 -0.66 5.55
CA ASN A 66 6.12 0.69 5.71
C ASN A 66 4.62 0.68 6.07
N ILE A 67 4.16 -0.36 6.80
CA ILE A 67 2.77 -0.48 7.27
C ILE A 67 2.44 0.61 8.31
N VAL A 68 3.44 1.05 9.08
CA VAL A 68 3.30 2.00 10.19
C VAL A 68 4.12 3.25 9.90
N SER A 69 3.54 4.41 10.18
CA SER A 69 4.21 5.70 10.05
C SER A 69 5.33 5.84 11.08
N PRO A 70 6.57 6.14 10.68
CA PRO A 70 7.67 6.36 11.62
C PRO A 70 7.52 7.65 12.43
N LYS A 71 6.65 8.58 12.00
CA LYS A 71 6.45 9.88 12.65
C LYS A 71 5.67 9.77 13.96
N ASN A 72 4.59 8.98 13.96
CA ASN A 72 3.63 8.91 15.06
C ASN A 72 3.25 7.46 15.43
N GLY A 73 3.76 6.45 14.73
CA GLY A 73 3.43 5.05 15.01
C GLY A 73 2.01 4.66 14.59
N GLU A 74 1.32 5.52 13.84
CA GLU A 74 -0.03 5.21 13.35
C GLU A 74 0.03 4.23 12.17
N PRO A 75 -0.92 3.28 12.07
CA PRO A 75 -0.99 2.37 10.94
C PRO A 75 -1.38 3.14 9.67
N LEU A 76 -0.51 3.13 8.67
CA LEU A 76 -0.76 3.71 7.35
C LEU A 76 -1.60 2.78 6.48
N ILE A 77 -1.34 1.47 6.55
CA ILE A 77 -2.09 0.44 5.83
C ILE A 77 -3.00 -0.24 6.85
N SER A 78 -4.30 -0.05 6.69
CA SER A 78 -5.32 -0.63 7.58
C SER A 78 -6.54 -1.07 6.79
N PRO A 79 -7.37 -1.98 7.33
CA PRO A 79 -8.66 -2.32 6.74
C PRO A 79 -9.51 -1.05 6.56
N ILE A 80 -10.11 -0.89 5.37
CA ILE A 80 -11.00 0.23 5.05
C ILE A 80 -12.32 -0.28 4.46
N GLN A 81 -13.36 0.57 4.51
CA GLN A 81 -14.64 0.39 3.81
C GLN A 81 -15.26 -1.01 4.04
N ASP A 82 -15.45 -1.77 2.96
CA ASP A 82 -16.11 -3.08 2.97
C ASP A 82 -15.42 -4.09 3.87
N LEU A 83 -14.09 -4.02 4.02
CA LEU A 83 -13.36 -4.96 4.85
C LEU A 83 -13.72 -4.78 6.33
N ILE A 84 -13.93 -3.54 6.79
CA ILE A 84 -14.38 -3.26 8.15
C ILE A 84 -15.81 -3.77 8.35
N THR A 85 -16.71 -3.43 7.41
CA THR A 85 -18.12 -3.83 7.47
C THR A 85 -18.28 -5.34 7.48
N ALA A 86 -17.57 -6.05 6.60
CA ALA A 86 -17.61 -7.50 6.53
C ALA A 86 -17.05 -8.13 7.82
N THR A 87 -15.92 -7.63 8.32
CA THR A 87 -15.33 -8.15 9.57
C THR A 87 -16.29 -7.95 10.75
N HIS A 88 -16.95 -6.80 10.84
CA HIS A 88 -17.96 -6.54 11.86
C HIS A 88 -19.13 -7.53 11.78
N LEU A 89 -19.69 -7.72 10.59
CA LEU A 89 -20.81 -8.66 10.39
C LEU A 89 -20.42 -10.11 10.72
N LEU A 90 -19.22 -10.53 10.35
CA LEU A 90 -18.71 -11.89 10.61
C LEU A 90 -18.42 -12.16 12.09
N THR A 91 -18.04 -11.13 12.84
CA THR A 91 -17.72 -11.22 14.27
C THR A 91 -18.90 -10.90 15.18
N PHE A 92 -20.03 -10.49 14.60
CA PHE A 92 -21.24 -10.20 15.34
C PHE A 92 -21.80 -11.49 15.95
N GLU A 93 -22.21 -11.45 17.23
CA GLU A 93 -22.64 -12.64 18.00
C GLU A 93 -23.78 -13.44 17.37
N ARG A 94 -24.55 -12.83 16.46
CA ARG A 94 -25.64 -13.48 15.70
C ARG A 94 -25.26 -13.91 14.28
N CYS A 95 -23.97 -13.93 13.93
CA CYS A 95 -23.53 -14.30 12.58
C CYS A 95 -23.83 -15.77 12.23
N PHE A 96 -23.81 -16.67 13.22
CA PHE A 96 -24.13 -18.08 13.02
C PHE A 96 -25.43 -18.45 13.76
N PRO A 97 -26.34 -19.21 13.12
CA PRO A 97 -27.57 -19.70 13.76
C PRO A 97 -27.29 -20.76 14.83
#